data_AF-A0A378MXG2-F1
#
_entry.id   AF-A0A378MXG2-F1
#
_cell.length_a   1.000
_cell.length_b   1.000
_cell.length_c   1.000
_cell.angle_alpha   90.00
_cell.angle_beta   90.00
_cell.angle_gamma   90.00
#
_symmetry.space_group_name_H-M   'P 1'
#
loop_
_entity.id
_entity.type
_entity.pdbx_description
1 polymer ?
#
loop_
_entity_poly.entity_id
_entity_poly.type
_entity_poly.pdbx_seq_one_letter_code
_entity_poly.pdbx_strand_id
1 'polypeptide(L)'
;METPLQKNHKKPPLVKLENITTADFRRLLGRLKGAENIKNIDHKRSVLAEISQDLTACQARFFARTQHAQNLKIDYPDLPVSARREEILKLISENQVVVIAGETGSGKTTQLPKMCLELGRGVKGLIGHTQPRRIAARSVATRIAEELKSELGETVGYKVRFNDQVSENSLIKLMTDGILLAEIQHDSYLNQYDTLIIDEAHERSLNNDFILGYLKQILHKRPDLKVIITSATIDVERFSKHFNNAPIIEVSGRTFPWKCVIAR
;
A
#
# COMPACT_ATOMS: atom_id res chain seq x y z
N MET A 1 6.16 4.52 -66.41
CA MET A 1 7.29 4.53 -65.45
C MET A 1 6.69 4.75 -64.08
N GLU A 2 6.47 3.66 -63.34
CA GLU A 2 5.85 3.68 -62.01
C GLU A 2 6.89 4.08 -60.95
N THR A 3 6.57 5.08 -60.13
CA THR A 3 7.35 5.47 -58.96
C THR A 3 7.02 4.57 -57.76
N PRO A 4 8.00 4.09 -56.98
CA PRO A 4 7.74 3.16 -55.89
C PRO A 4 7.14 3.88 -54.68
N LEU A 5 6.03 3.35 -54.18
CA LEU A 5 5.44 3.65 -52.88
C LEU A 5 6.48 3.47 -51.76
N GLN A 6 6.93 4.58 -51.18
CA GLN A 6 7.63 4.59 -49.90
C GLN A 6 6.66 4.13 -48.81
N LYS A 7 6.69 2.83 -48.50
CA LYS A 7 6.05 2.27 -47.30
C LYS A 7 6.79 2.81 -46.07
N ASN A 8 6.31 3.94 -45.55
CA ASN A 8 6.65 4.42 -44.22
C ASN A 8 6.11 3.43 -43.17
N HIS A 9 6.89 2.38 -42.91
CA HIS A 9 6.74 1.58 -41.69
C HIS A 9 7.17 2.44 -40.49
N LYS A 10 6.30 3.38 -40.07
CA LYS A 10 6.38 3.96 -38.74
C LYS A 10 6.24 2.78 -37.78
N LYS A 11 7.36 2.34 -37.21
CA LYS A 11 7.33 1.46 -36.03
C LYS A 11 6.35 2.10 -35.05
N PRO A 12 5.35 1.36 -34.54
CA PRO A 12 4.44 1.92 -33.54
C PRO A 12 5.29 2.48 -32.40
N PRO A 13 4.96 3.67 -31.87
CA PRO A 13 5.70 4.23 -30.75
C PRO A 13 5.75 3.17 -29.65
N LEU A 14 6.95 2.89 -29.13
CA LEU A 14 7.11 2.04 -27.96
C LEU A 14 6.17 2.59 -26.87
N VAL A 15 5.14 1.81 -26.54
CA VAL A 15 4.11 2.23 -25.59
C VAL A 15 4.78 2.36 -24.22
N LYS A 16 5.03 3.59 -23.79
CA LYS A 16 5.59 3.87 -22.47
C LYS A 16 4.50 3.66 -21.42
N LEU A 17 4.68 2.62 -20.62
CA LEU A 17 3.80 2.31 -19.49
C LEU A 17 4.13 3.21 -18.29
N GLU A 18 3.66 4.44 -18.34
CA GLU A 18 3.88 5.47 -17.32
C GLU A 18 2.54 6.01 -16.78
N ASN A 19 2.58 6.57 -15.57
CA ASN A 19 1.41 7.17 -14.89
C ASN A 19 0.24 6.19 -14.74
N ILE A 20 0.53 4.98 -14.28
CA ILE A 20 -0.44 3.92 -14.02
C ILE A 20 -0.11 3.22 -12.70
N THR A 21 -1.08 2.47 -12.16
CA THR A 21 -0.88 1.66 -10.95
C THR A 21 0.10 0.51 -11.20
N THR A 22 0.70 -0.02 -10.14
CA THR A 22 1.59 -1.19 -10.21
C THR A 22 0.86 -2.42 -10.76
N ALA A 23 -0.40 -2.61 -10.37
CA ALA A 23 -1.25 -3.67 -10.89
C ALA A 23 -1.50 -3.53 -12.40
N ASP A 24 -1.89 -2.33 -12.86
CA ASP A 24 -2.10 -2.05 -14.28
C ASP A 24 -0.81 -2.20 -15.08
N PHE A 25 0.32 -1.72 -14.56
CA PHE A 25 1.62 -1.87 -15.20
C PHE A 25 1.94 -3.34 -15.48
N ARG A 26 1.78 -4.22 -14.50
CA ARG A 26 2.07 -5.65 -14.67
C ARG A 26 1.11 -6.34 -15.61
N ARG A 27 -0.18 -6.01 -15.54
CA ARG A 27 -1.20 -6.52 -16.47
C ARG A 27 -0.89 -6.13 -17.91
N LEU A 28 -0.61 -4.85 -18.16
CA LEU A 28 -0.33 -4.34 -19.50
C LEU A 28 1.03 -4.82 -20.04
N LEU A 29 2.06 -4.90 -19.18
CA LEU A 29 3.36 -5.45 -19.57
C LEU A 29 3.24 -6.91 -20.03
N GLY A 30 2.46 -7.73 -19.32
CA GLY A 30 2.17 -9.11 -19.73
C GLY A 30 1.49 -9.19 -21.11
N ARG A 31 0.49 -8.33 -21.35
CA ARG A 31 -0.21 -8.25 -22.64
C ARG A 31 0.72 -7.78 -23.77
N LEU A 32 1.59 -6.79 -23.53
CA LEU A 32 2.56 -6.31 -24.51
C LEU A 32 3.54 -7.42 -24.92
N LYS A 33 4.11 -8.13 -23.94
CA LYS A 33 4.99 -9.29 -24.21
C LYS A 33 4.26 -10.39 -24.99
N GLY A 34 2.99 -10.63 -24.69
CA GLY A 34 2.15 -11.55 -25.46
C GLY A 34 1.96 -11.09 -26.92
N ALA A 35 1.67 -9.81 -27.12
CA ALA A 35 1.46 -9.20 -28.43
C ALA A 35 2.71 -9.22 -29.32
N GLU A 36 3.90 -9.17 -28.73
CA GLU A 36 5.17 -9.28 -29.47
C GLU A 36 5.27 -10.57 -30.27
N ASN A 37 4.76 -11.68 -29.71
CA ASN A 37 4.80 -13.02 -30.31
C ASN A 37 3.74 -13.28 -31.40
N ILE A 38 2.82 -12.33 -31.64
CA ILE A 38 1.78 -12.48 -32.67
C ILE A 38 2.40 -12.32 -34.06
N LYS A 39 2.24 -13.34 -34.91
CA LYS A 39 2.78 -13.35 -36.29
C LYS A 39 1.90 -12.59 -37.28
N ASN A 40 0.58 -12.67 -37.14
CA ASN A 40 -0.35 -11.96 -38.01
C ASN A 40 -0.31 -10.45 -37.69
N ILE A 41 0.04 -9.65 -38.70
CA ILE A 41 0.28 -8.21 -38.54
C ILE A 41 -1.02 -7.46 -38.19
N ASP A 42 -2.14 -7.81 -38.82
CA ASP A 42 -3.42 -7.14 -38.59
C ASP A 42 -3.96 -7.45 -37.19
N HIS A 43 -3.87 -8.71 -36.77
CA HIS A 43 -4.22 -9.12 -35.42
C HIS A 43 -3.31 -8.44 -34.38
N LYS A 44 -1.99 -8.41 -34.62
CA LYS A 44 -1.03 -7.70 -33.74
C LYS A 44 -1.37 -6.22 -33.62
N ARG A 45 -1.75 -5.58 -34.73
CA ARG A 45 -2.15 -4.17 -34.75
C ARG A 45 -3.43 -3.93 -33.95
N SER A 46 -4.43 -4.81 -34.05
CA SER A 46 -5.66 -4.76 -33.25
C SER A 46 -5.37 -4.86 -31.76
N VAL A 47 -4.57 -5.85 -31.35
CA VAL A 47 -4.20 -6.04 -29.94
C VAL A 47 -3.42 -4.85 -29.39
N LEU A 48 -2.50 -4.27 -30.17
CA LEU A 48 -1.77 -3.07 -29.75
C LEU A 48 -2.69 -1.84 -29.63
N ALA A 49 -3.71 -1.71 -30.48
CA ALA A 49 -4.70 -0.65 -30.38
C ALA A 49 -5.54 -0.79 -29.10
N GLU A 50 -5.99 -2.00 -28.77
CA GLU A 50 -6.69 -2.29 -27.50
C GLU A 50 -5.82 -1.98 -26.29
N ILE A 51 -4.54 -2.39 -26.28
CA ILE A 51 -3.61 -2.08 -25.19
C ILE A 51 -3.44 -0.56 -25.03
N SER A 52 -3.37 0.17 -26.14
CA SER A 52 -3.26 1.64 -26.10
C SER A 52 -4.52 2.29 -25.53
N GLN A 53 -5.71 1.79 -25.86
CA GLN A 53 -6.97 2.29 -25.31
C GLN A 53 -7.07 1.99 -23.81
N ASP A 54 -6.72 0.78 -23.41
CA ASP A 54 -6.65 0.39 -22.00
C ASP A 54 -5.66 1.25 -21.22
N LEU A 55 -4.50 1.56 -21.79
CA LEU A 55 -3.50 2.42 -21.16
C LEU A 55 -4.08 3.81 -20.87
N THR A 56 -4.78 4.41 -21.82
CA THR A 56 -5.44 5.71 -21.63
C THR A 56 -6.43 5.66 -20.47
N ALA A 57 -7.24 4.60 -20.36
CA ALA A 57 -8.16 4.43 -19.24
C ALA A 57 -7.44 4.25 -17.90
N CYS A 58 -6.33 3.49 -17.88
CA CYS A 58 -5.50 3.33 -16.68
C CYS A 58 -4.86 4.65 -16.24
N GLN A 59 -4.38 5.46 -17.19
CA GLN A 59 -3.81 6.77 -16.93
C GLN A 59 -4.85 7.75 -16.38
N ALA A 60 -6.05 7.78 -16.96
CA ALA A 60 -7.14 8.60 -16.45
C ALA A 60 -7.48 8.26 -14.99
N ARG A 61 -7.60 6.96 -14.65
CA ARG A 61 -7.80 6.53 -13.25
C ARG A 61 -6.63 6.93 -12.34
N PHE A 62 -5.39 6.77 -12.79
CA PHE A 62 -4.21 7.15 -12.01
C PHE A 62 -4.16 8.66 -11.72
N PHE A 63 -4.47 9.50 -12.70
CA PHE A 63 -4.53 10.95 -12.50
C PHE A 63 -5.67 11.35 -11.57
N ALA A 64 -6.85 10.73 -11.69
CA ALA A 64 -7.95 10.94 -10.76
C ALA A 64 -7.56 10.58 -9.32
N ARG A 65 -6.89 9.43 -9.11
CA ARG A 65 -6.35 9.02 -7.79
C ARG A 65 -5.31 10.01 -7.26
N THR A 66 -4.44 10.51 -8.14
CA THR A 66 -3.40 11.49 -7.77
C THR A 66 -4.03 12.81 -7.32
N GLN A 67 -4.98 13.33 -8.09
CA GLN A 67 -5.72 14.55 -7.74
C GLN A 67 -6.51 14.37 -6.44
N HIS A 68 -7.17 13.21 -6.27
CA HIS A 68 -7.88 12.88 -5.04
C HIS A 68 -6.94 12.94 -3.83
N ALA A 69 -5.78 12.27 -3.91
CA ALA A 69 -4.78 12.29 -2.84
C ALA A 69 -4.25 13.71 -2.54
N GLN A 70 -4.00 14.53 -3.57
CA GLN A 70 -3.52 15.91 -3.42
C GLN A 70 -4.55 16.86 -2.79
N ASN A 71 -5.84 16.58 -2.98
CA ASN A 71 -6.92 17.38 -2.41
C ASN A 71 -7.23 17.03 -0.94
N LEU A 72 -6.66 15.95 -0.40
CA LEU A 72 -6.85 15.57 0.99
C LEU A 72 -6.17 16.57 1.91
N LYS A 73 -6.94 17.14 2.84
CA LYS A 73 -6.38 17.88 3.96
C LYS A 73 -6.02 16.91 5.08
N ILE A 74 -4.72 16.70 5.29
CA ILE A 74 -4.21 15.80 6.33
C ILE A 74 -3.80 16.63 7.55
N ASP A 75 -4.61 16.55 8.60
CA ASP A 75 -4.33 17.16 9.90
C ASP A 75 -3.88 16.07 10.90
N TYR A 76 -2.95 16.42 11.79
CA TYR A 76 -2.42 15.53 12.82
C TYR A 76 -2.77 16.07 14.22
N PRO A 77 -3.49 15.29 15.06
CA PRO A 77 -3.72 15.66 16.45
C PRO A 77 -2.41 15.56 17.26
N ASP A 78 -2.39 16.24 18.41
CA ASP A 78 -1.28 16.19 19.38
C ASP A 78 -1.20 14.82 20.07
N LEU A 79 -0.60 13.86 19.35
CA LEU A 79 -0.33 12.49 19.79
C LEU A 79 1.18 12.23 19.75
N PRO A 80 1.70 11.30 20.57
CA PRO A 80 3.12 10.96 20.57
C PRO A 80 3.69 10.64 19.18
N VAL A 81 2.95 9.90 18.34
CA VAL A 81 3.39 9.58 16.98
C VAL A 81 3.46 10.82 16.09
N SER A 82 2.51 11.75 16.26
CA SER A 82 2.45 13.00 15.49
C SER A 82 3.63 13.92 15.83
N ALA A 83 4.08 13.91 17.10
CA ALA A 83 5.25 14.69 17.53
C ALA A 83 6.54 14.24 16.84
N ARG A 84 6.64 12.96 16.43
CA ARG A 84 7.77 12.43 15.65
C ARG A 84 7.49 12.32 14.15
N ARG A 85 6.45 13.00 13.64
CA ARG A 85 6.02 12.92 12.23
C ARG A 85 7.17 13.11 11.24
N GLU A 86 7.95 14.18 11.36
CA GLU A 86 9.02 14.49 10.40
C GLU A 86 10.07 13.37 10.32
N GLU A 87 10.45 12.82 11.47
CA GLU A 87 11.42 11.72 11.55
C GLU A 87 10.85 10.42 10.97
N ILE A 88 9.58 10.12 11.27
CA ILE A 88 8.88 8.95 10.71
C ILE A 88 8.79 9.08 9.19
N LEU A 89 8.38 10.24 8.67
CA LEU A 89 8.28 10.51 7.23
C LEU A 89 9.63 10.31 6.55
N LYS A 90 10.70 10.84 7.14
CA LYS A 90 12.06 10.67 6.65
C LYS A 90 12.45 9.20 6.59
N LEU A 91 12.30 8.46 7.70
CA LEU A 91 12.62 7.03 7.76
C LEU A 91 11.84 6.22 6.73
N ILE A 92 10.53 6.45 6.61
CA ILE A 92 9.69 5.78 5.61
C ILE A 92 10.17 6.14 4.21
N SER A 93 10.56 7.38 3.92
CA SER A 93 11.03 7.75 2.58
C SER A 93 12.33 7.04 2.19
N GLU A 94 13.29 6.96 3.13
CA GLU A 94 14.67 6.49 2.89
C GLU A 94 14.81 4.96 2.95
N ASN A 95 13.88 4.26 3.60
CA ASN A 95 14.02 2.82 3.87
C ASN A 95 12.84 2.02 3.32
N GLN A 96 13.10 0.84 2.74
CA GLN A 96 12.04 -0.03 2.23
C GLN A 96 11.18 -0.63 3.35
N VAL A 97 11.83 -0.98 4.48
CA VAL A 97 11.18 -1.51 5.68
C VAL A 97 11.51 -0.61 6.87
N VAL A 98 10.52 -0.27 7.69
CA VAL A 98 10.71 0.48 8.94
C VAL A 98 9.94 -0.21 10.05
N VAL A 99 10.55 -0.31 11.23
CA VAL A 99 9.90 -0.80 12.45
C VAL A 99 9.56 0.37 13.36
N ILE A 100 8.30 0.51 13.73
CA ILE A 100 7.80 1.60 14.56
C ILE A 100 7.28 1.02 15.89
N ALA A 101 8.03 1.24 16.95
CA ALA A 101 7.66 0.83 18.30
C ALA A 101 6.84 1.92 18.99
N GLY A 102 5.97 1.55 19.92
CA GLY A 102 5.41 2.49 20.88
C GLY A 102 4.17 1.93 21.57
N GLU A 103 3.84 2.45 22.74
CA GLU A 103 2.72 1.94 23.55
C GLU A 103 1.36 2.06 22.82
N THR A 104 0.38 1.28 23.27
CA THR A 104 -1.02 1.46 22.83
C THR A 104 -1.48 2.88 23.16
N GLY A 105 -2.32 3.46 22.30
CA GLY A 105 -2.74 4.86 22.45
C GLY A 105 -1.73 5.92 21.98
N SER A 106 -0.54 5.54 21.50
CA SER A 106 0.42 6.50 20.92
C SER A 106 -0.01 7.07 19.55
N GLY A 107 -1.05 6.51 18.94
CA GLY A 107 -1.64 6.97 17.68
C GLY A 107 -1.15 6.26 16.41
N LYS A 108 -0.24 5.28 16.50
CA LYS A 108 0.38 4.59 15.35
C LYS A 108 -0.66 4.15 14.31
N THR A 109 -1.64 3.37 14.76
CA THR A 109 -2.71 2.76 13.96
C THR A 109 -3.51 3.76 13.13
N THR A 110 -3.78 4.97 13.63
CA THR A 110 -4.59 5.97 12.92
C THR A 110 -3.75 6.99 12.15
N GLN A 111 -2.53 7.28 12.60
CA GLN A 111 -1.72 8.35 12.01
C GLN A 111 -0.74 7.86 10.94
N LEU A 112 -0.19 6.65 11.03
CA LEU A 112 0.77 6.13 10.06
C LEU A 112 0.21 6.02 8.62
N PRO A 113 -1.04 5.53 8.41
CA PRO A 113 -1.62 5.54 7.07
C PRO A 113 -1.73 6.95 6.48
N LYS A 114 -2.04 7.97 7.30
CA LYS A 114 -2.08 9.37 6.86
C LYS A 114 -0.69 9.91 6.51
N MET A 115 0.33 9.59 7.30
CA MET A 115 1.74 9.92 6.96
C MET A 115 2.17 9.25 5.64
N CYS A 116 1.68 8.05 5.34
CA CYS A 116 1.94 7.42 4.05
C CYS A 116 1.26 8.20 2.90
N LEU A 117 0.01 8.63 3.07
CA LEU A 117 -0.67 9.49 2.10
C LEU A 117 0.09 10.80 1.85
N GLU A 118 0.61 11.43 2.90
CA GLU A 118 1.43 12.64 2.79
C GLU A 118 2.69 12.42 1.93
N LEU A 119 3.31 11.23 2.02
CA LEU A 119 4.43 10.84 1.17
C LEU A 119 4.02 10.45 -0.27
N GLY A 120 2.76 10.64 -0.64
CA GLY A 120 2.22 10.28 -1.96
C GLY A 120 2.02 8.77 -2.16
N ARG A 121 2.01 7.98 -1.08
CA ARG A 121 1.62 6.56 -1.13
C ARG A 121 0.11 6.43 -1.23
N GLY A 122 -0.39 5.27 -1.65
CA GLY A 122 -1.82 5.07 -1.89
C GLY A 122 -2.27 5.40 -3.32
N VAL A 123 -1.37 5.94 -4.17
CA VAL A 123 -1.68 6.32 -5.55
C VAL A 123 -1.30 5.24 -6.55
N LYS A 124 -0.06 4.72 -6.47
CA LYS A 124 0.43 3.64 -7.36
C LYS A 124 -0.12 2.28 -6.98
N GLY A 125 -0.54 2.11 -5.74
CA GLY A 125 -1.32 1.00 -5.23
C GLY A 125 -2.02 1.46 -3.95
N LEU A 126 -2.70 0.56 -3.25
CA LEU A 126 -3.30 0.85 -1.95
C LEU A 126 -2.23 0.89 -0.85
N ILE A 127 -2.50 1.70 0.18
CA ILE A 127 -1.92 1.51 1.52
C ILE A 127 -2.77 0.44 2.21
N GLY A 128 -2.26 -0.79 2.26
CA GLY A 128 -2.89 -1.87 3.01
C GLY A 128 -2.49 -1.80 4.47
N HIS A 129 -3.45 -1.81 5.38
CA HIS A 129 -3.18 -1.74 6.82
C HIS A 129 -3.86 -2.90 7.52
N THR A 130 -3.07 -3.84 8.03
CA THR A 130 -3.61 -5.04 8.67
C THR A 130 -3.94 -4.79 10.14
N GLN A 131 -4.95 -5.49 10.62
CA GLN A 131 -5.38 -5.52 12.01
C GLN A 131 -5.72 -6.97 12.38
N PRO A 132 -5.34 -7.45 13.57
CA PRO A 132 -5.63 -8.84 13.96
C PRO A 132 -7.13 -9.10 14.13
N ARG A 133 -7.92 -8.06 14.47
CA ARG A 133 -9.35 -8.18 14.81
C ARG A 133 -10.23 -7.44 13.81
N ARG A 134 -11.34 -8.07 13.39
CA ARG A 134 -12.31 -7.48 12.43
C ARG A 134 -12.92 -6.17 12.93
N ILE A 135 -13.31 -6.12 14.20
CA ILE A 135 -13.94 -4.93 14.80
C ILE A 135 -12.92 -3.79 14.83
N ALA A 136 -11.65 -4.08 15.15
CA ALA A 136 -10.57 -3.10 15.11
C ALA A 136 -10.35 -2.58 13.68
N ALA A 137 -10.23 -3.47 12.68
CA ALA A 137 -10.09 -3.07 11.28
C ALA A 137 -11.17 -2.08 10.84
N ARG A 138 -12.45 -2.38 11.14
CA ARG A 138 -13.57 -1.49 10.80
C ARG A 138 -13.53 -0.18 11.59
N SER A 139 -13.35 -0.26 12.91
CA SER A 139 -13.34 0.93 13.78
C SER A 139 -12.20 1.89 13.42
N VAL A 140 -11.02 1.35 13.09
CA VAL A 140 -9.88 2.15 12.65
C VAL A 140 -10.16 2.78 11.29
N ALA A 141 -10.76 2.04 10.34
CA ALA A 141 -11.14 2.57 9.05
C ALA A 141 -12.10 3.75 9.18
N THR A 142 -13.16 3.59 9.98
CA THR A 142 -14.12 4.65 10.29
C THR A 142 -13.42 5.87 10.88
N ARG A 143 -12.54 5.65 11.86
CA ARG A 143 -11.81 6.75 12.51
C ARG A 143 -10.90 7.52 11.55
N ILE A 144 -10.16 6.82 10.69
CA ILE A 144 -9.28 7.48 9.71
C ILE A 144 -10.12 8.23 8.66
N ALA A 145 -11.26 7.67 8.24
CA ALA A 145 -12.18 8.33 7.31
C ALA A 145 -12.73 9.65 7.91
N GLU A 146 -13.15 9.63 9.18
CA GLU A 146 -13.58 10.83 9.91
C GLU A 146 -12.47 11.89 9.99
N GLU A 147 -11.25 11.48 10.35
CA GLU A 147 -10.10 12.39 10.45
C GLU A 147 -9.69 13.00 9.10
N LEU A 148 -9.89 12.26 8.00
CA LEU A 148 -9.68 12.73 6.62
C LEU A 148 -10.90 13.44 6.03
N LYS A 149 -11.98 13.59 6.79
CA LYS A 149 -13.25 14.20 6.35
C LYS A 149 -13.80 13.55 5.07
N SER A 150 -13.67 12.23 4.97
CA SER A 150 -14.15 11.42 3.86
C SER A 150 -15.17 10.41 4.33
N GLU A 151 -16.11 10.03 3.48
CA GLU A 151 -17.01 8.91 3.76
C GLU A 151 -16.24 7.58 3.77
N LEU A 152 -16.65 6.66 4.65
CA LEU A 152 -16.12 5.31 4.67
C LEU A 152 -16.45 4.61 3.34
N GLY A 153 -15.45 4.00 2.71
CA GLY A 153 -15.56 3.39 1.38
C GLY A 153 -15.07 4.29 0.24
N GLU A 154 -14.96 5.60 0.45
CA GLU A 154 -14.33 6.52 -0.52
C GLU A 154 -12.81 6.44 -0.36
N THR A 155 -12.16 7.41 0.29
CA THR A 155 -10.70 7.45 0.49
C THR A 155 -10.19 6.27 1.33
N VAL A 156 -10.94 5.90 2.36
CA VAL A 156 -10.59 4.86 3.32
C VAL A 156 -11.64 3.77 3.26
N GLY A 157 -11.24 2.58 2.86
CA GLY A 157 -12.09 1.40 2.86
C GLY A 157 -11.64 0.36 3.87
N TYR A 158 -12.47 -0.66 4.08
CA TYR A 158 -12.07 -1.85 4.83
C TYR A 158 -12.53 -3.14 4.16
N LYS A 159 -11.82 -4.23 4.44
CA LYS A 159 -12.18 -5.58 4.01
C LYS A 159 -11.93 -6.57 5.13
N VAL A 160 -13.00 -7.20 5.60
CA VAL A 160 -12.97 -8.29 6.58
C VAL A 160 -13.75 -9.47 6.02
N ARG A 161 -13.65 -10.64 6.67
CA ARG A 161 -14.40 -11.81 6.21
C ARG A 161 -15.91 -11.50 6.25
N PHE A 162 -16.58 -11.75 5.11
CA PHE A 162 -18.00 -11.54 4.87
C PHE A 162 -18.49 -10.08 4.82
N ASN A 163 -17.59 -9.10 4.85
CA ASN A 163 -17.98 -7.69 4.77
C ASN A 163 -16.83 -6.84 4.20
N ASP A 164 -17.10 -6.12 3.12
CA ASP A 164 -16.16 -5.22 2.48
C ASP A 164 -16.81 -3.92 2.03
N GLN A 165 -16.05 -2.84 2.14
CA GLN A 165 -16.45 -1.50 1.72
C GLN A 165 -15.18 -0.79 1.22
N VAL A 166 -14.79 -1.11 0.00
CA VAL A 166 -13.62 -0.55 -0.70
C VAL A 166 -14.07 -0.17 -2.10
N SER A 167 -13.74 1.04 -2.55
CA SER A 167 -14.04 1.53 -3.90
C SER A 167 -12.78 1.65 -4.74
N GLU A 168 -12.94 1.96 -6.02
CA GLU A 168 -11.83 2.32 -6.91
C GLU A 168 -11.12 3.63 -6.50
N ASN A 169 -11.80 4.47 -5.70
CA ASN A 169 -11.26 5.72 -5.16
C ASN A 169 -10.46 5.52 -3.88
N SER A 170 -10.56 4.34 -3.25
CA SER A 170 -9.86 4.06 -2.01
C SER A 170 -8.34 4.13 -2.20
N LEU A 171 -7.69 4.83 -1.27
CA LEU A 171 -6.23 4.96 -1.17
C LEU A 171 -5.72 4.11 -0.01
N ILE A 172 -6.52 3.98 1.06
CA ILE A 172 -6.23 3.16 2.23
C ILE A 172 -7.24 2.01 2.31
N LYS A 173 -6.75 0.79 2.53
CA LYS A 173 -7.57 -0.40 2.82
C LYS A 173 -7.18 -1.00 4.16
N LEU A 174 -8.08 -0.90 5.13
CA LEU A 174 -7.98 -1.61 6.40
C LEU A 174 -8.44 -3.05 6.20
N MET A 175 -7.72 -4.01 6.75
CA MET A 175 -8.11 -5.42 6.59
C MET A 175 -7.64 -6.27 7.75
N THR A 176 -8.20 -7.48 7.86
CA THR A 176 -7.60 -8.47 8.75
C THR A 176 -6.42 -9.18 8.12
N ASP A 177 -5.50 -9.68 8.94
CA ASP A 177 -4.37 -10.51 8.49
C ASP A 177 -4.81 -11.65 7.56
N GLY A 178 -5.90 -12.34 7.92
CA GLY A 178 -6.46 -13.42 7.12
C GLY A 178 -6.95 -13.00 5.73
N ILE A 179 -7.35 -11.73 5.56
CA ILE A 179 -7.71 -11.19 4.23
C ILE A 179 -6.46 -10.96 3.40
N LEU A 180 -5.40 -10.39 4.00
CA LEU A 180 -4.13 -10.23 3.30
C LEU A 180 -3.54 -11.59 2.88
N LEU A 181 -3.58 -12.60 3.76
CA LEU A 181 -3.16 -13.96 3.43
C LEU A 181 -3.97 -14.57 2.29
N ALA A 182 -5.29 -14.38 2.27
CA ALA A 182 -6.13 -14.84 1.16
C ALA A 182 -5.77 -14.13 -0.15
N GLU A 183 -5.47 -12.82 -0.11
CA GLU A 183 -5.05 -12.07 -1.28
C GLU A 183 -3.67 -12.51 -1.81
N ILE A 184 -2.73 -12.88 -0.93
CA ILE A 184 -1.42 -13.44 -1.31
C ILE A 184 -1.56 -14.68 -2.21
N GLN A 185 -2.58 -15.51 -1.98
CA GLN A 185 -2.81 -16.72 -2.79
C GLN A 185 -3.15 -16.40 -4.26
N HIS A 186 -3.80 -15.26 -4.50
CA HIS A 186 -4.22 -14.84 -5.84
C HIS A 186 -3.28 -13.81 -6.47
N ASP A 187 -2.63 -12.98 -5.66
CA ASP A 187 -1.67 -11.97 -6.06
C ASP A 187 -0.36 -12.15 -5.29
N SER A 188 0.45 -13.10 -5.79
CA SER A 188 1.74 -13.49 -5.18
C SER A 188 2.81 -12.40 -5.16
N TYR A 189 2.52 -11.23 -5.71
CA TYR A 189 3.41 -10.09 -5.60
C TYR A 189 2.77 -8.90 -4.90
N LEU A 190 1.51 -8.99 -4.50
CA LEU A 190 0.77 -7.92 -3.84
C LEU A 190 0.79 -6.63 -4.67
N ASN A 191 0.55 -6.75 -5.98
CA ASN A 191 0.62 -5.66 -6.95
C ASN A 191 -0.42 -4.57 -6.74
N GLN A 192 -1.50 -4.92 -6.06
CA GLN A 192 -2.52 -3.97 -5.63
C GLN A 192 -2.00 -2.97 -4.59
N TYR A 193 -0.87 -3.23 -3.94
CA TYR A 193 -0.33 -2.40 -2.86
C TYR A 193 0.98 -1.73 -3.25
N ASP A 194 1.13 -0.48 -2.85
CA ASP A 194 2.42 0.22 -2.83
C ASP A 194 3.03 0.29 -1.43
N THR A 195 2.19 0.12 -0.40
CA THR A 195 2.57 0.20 1.01
C THR A 195 1.76 -0.80 1.81
N LEU A 196 2.43 -1.54 2.70
CA LEU A 196 1.79 -2.40 3.68
C LEU A 196 2.20 -1.99 5.09
N ILE A 197 1.23 -1.75 5.95
CA ILE A 197 1.41 -1.52 7.37
C ILE A 197 0.92 -2.78 8.07
N ILE A 198 1.85 -3.51 8.69
CA ILE A 198 1.56 -4.69 9.50
C ILE A 198 1.44 -4.22 10.95
N ASP A 199 0.21 -3.94 11.37
CA ASP A 199 -0.05 -3.40 12.71
C ASP A 199 -0.09 -4.53 13.75
N GLU A 200 0.26 -4.19 14.99
CA GLU A 200 0.23 -5.11 16.11
C GLU A 200 1.01 -6.42 15.85
N ALA A 201 2.16 -6.32 15.18
CA ALA A 201 3.03 -7.48 14.90
C ALA A 201 3.51 -8.19 16.17
N HIS A 202 3.31 -7.58 17.35
CA HIS A 202 3.54 -8.19 18.64
C HIS A 202 2.50 -9.26 19.03
N GLU A 203 1.34 -9.28 18.39
CA GLU A 203 0.38 -10.37 18.60
C GLU A 203 0.98 -11.67 18.08
N ARG A 204 0.99 -12.71 18.93
CA ARG A 204 1.51 -14.05 18.59
C ARG A 204 0.52 -14.82 17.71
N SER A 205 0.27 -14.30 16.53
CA SER A 205 -0.62 -14.86 15.53
C SER A 205 0.20 -15.55 14.45
N LEU A 206 -0.11 -16.83 14.19
CA LEU A 206 0.49 -17.60 13.10
C LEU A 206 0.33 -16.88 11.74
N ASN A 207 -0.78 -16.16 11.56
CA ASN A 207 -1.01 -15.40 10.34
C ASN A 207 0.01 -14.27 10.17
N ASN A 208 0.36 -13.58 11.26
CA ASN A 208 1.33 -12.50 11.22
C ASN A 208 2.72 -13.03 10.85
N ASP A 209 3.16 -14.12 11.48
CA ASP A 209 4.43 -14.79 11.17
C ASP A 209 4.52 -15.21 9.70
N PHE A 210 3.44 -15.79 9.14
CA PHE A 210 3.39 -16.13 7.72
C PHE A 210 3.47 -14.90 6.82
N ILE A 211 2.75 -13.83 7.14
CA ILE A 211 2.81 -12.58 6.37
C ILE A 211 4.23 -12.02 6.39
N LEU A 212 4.87 -11.91 7.56
CA LEU A 212 6.23 -11.36 7.66
C LEU A 212 7.25 -12.22 6.91
N GLY A 213 7.18 -13.55 7.07
CA GLY A 213 8.04 -14.47 6.33
C GLY A 213 7.84 -14.40 4.82
N TYR A 214 6.60 -14.21 4.37
CA TYR A 214 6.27 -14.01 2.95
C TYR A 214 6.79 -12.68 2.41
N LEU A 215 6.57 -11.59 3.16
CA LEU A 215 7.06 -10.26 2.80
C LEU A 215 8.57 -10.26 2.64
N LYS A 216 9.31 -10.88 3.56
CA LYS A 216 10.76 -11.02 3.45
C LYS A 216 11.21 -11.64 2.12
N GLN A 217 10.44 -12.61 1.62
CA GLN A 217 10.71 -13.23 0.33
C GLN A 217 10.31 -12.35 -0.85
N ILE A 218 9.24 -11.57 -0.82
CA ILE A 218 8.84 -10.82 -2.03
C ILE A 218 9.54 -9.47 -2.17
N LEU A 219 10.06 -8.89 -1.07
CA LEU A 219 10.63 -7.54 -1.08
C LEU A 219 11.82 -7.36 -2.03
N HIS A 220 12.61 -8.41 -2.27
CA HIS A 220 13.69 -8.36 -3.26
C HIS A 220 13.18 -8.28 -4.72
N LYS A 221 11.95 -8.74 -4.98
CA LYS A 221 11.26 -8.64 -6.29
C LYS A 221 10.35 -7.42 -6.39
N ARG A 222 10.07 -6.76 -5.27
CA ARG A 222 9.21 -5.58 -5.13
C ARG A 222 9.96 -4.45 -4.39
N PRO A 223 11.06 -3.90 -4.95
CA PRO A 223 11.78 -2.78 -4.34
C PRO A 223 10.90 -1.53 -4.17
N ASP A 224 9.81 -1.43 -4.93
CA ASP A 224 8.82 -0.36 -4.86
C ASP A 224 7.87 -0.47 -3.67
N LEU A 225 7.64 -1.68 -3.15
CA LEU A 225 6.73 -1.95 -2.03
C LEU A 225 7.36 -1.50 -0.71
N LYS A 226 6.69 -0.57 -0.03
CA LYS A 226 7.06 -0.10 1.30
C LYS A 226 6.41 -0.98 2.36
N VAL A 227 7.15 -1.35 3.42
CA VAL A 227 6.60 -2.12 4.55
C VAL A 227 6.87 -1.37 5.86
N ILE A 228 5.83 -1.19 6.65
CA ILE A 228 5.91 -0.60 7.98
C ILE A 228 5.42 -1.65 8.96
N ILE A 229 6.22 -1.98 9.95
CA ILE A 229 5.87 -2.96 10.99
C ILE A 229 5.68 -2.18 12.27
N THR A 230 4.53 -2.30 12.90
CA THR A 230 4.30 -1.67 14.20
C THR A 230 4.27 -2.71 15.32
N SER A 231 4.74 -2.31 16.49
CA SER A 231 4.73 -3.15 17.69
C SER A 231 4.53 -2.28 18.93
N ALA A 232 3.77 -2.78 19.89
CA ALA A 232 3.67 -2.19 21.22
C ALA A 232 4.68 -2.74 22.23
N THR A 233 5.53 -3.70 21.83
CA THR A 233 6.39 -4.46 22.73
C THR A 233 7.87 -4.35 22.39
N ILE A 234 8.72 -4.80 23.32
CA ILE A 234 10.19 -4.70 23.32
C ILE A 234 10.86 -5.55 22.22
N ASP A 235 10.16 -6.49 21.59
CA ASP A 235 10.77 -7.44 20.65
C ASP A 235 11.01 -6.88 19.23
N VAL A 236 11.07 -5.55 19.09
CA VAL A 236 11.29 -4.84 17.81
C VAL A 236 12.61 -5.18 17.14
N GLU A 237 13.61 -5.54 17.94
CA GLU A 237 14.93 -6.01 17.47
C GLU A 237 14.83 -7.28 16.62
N ARG A 238 13.90 -8.19 16.93
CA ARG A 238 13.70 -9.39 16.11
C ARG A 238 13.13 -9.04 14.75
N PHE A 239 12.17 -8.11 14.68
CA PHE A 239 11.63 -7.64 13.39
C PHE A 239 12.72 -6.94 12.57
N SER A 240 13.50 -6.06 13.19
CA SER A 240 14.62 -5.39 12.52
C SER A 240 15.60 -6.40 11.92
N LYS A 241 16.09 -7.35 12.73
CA LYS A 241 16.99 -8.43 12.28
C LYS A 241 16.38 -9.26 11.16
N HIS A 242 15.12 -9.65 11.28
CA HIS A 242 14.41 -10.40 10.24
C HIS A 242 14.41 -9.64 8.91
N PHE A 243 14.27 -8.30 8.93
CA PHE A 243 14.26 -7.44 7.75
C PHE A 243 15.61 -6.74 7.46
N ASN A 244 16.74 -7.46 7.63
CA ASN A 244 18.09 -6.97 7.31
C ASN A 244 18.51 -5.72 8.12
N ASN A 245 18.25 -5.75 9.43
CA ASN A 245 18.51 -4.63 10.34
C ASN A 245 17.75 -3.36 9.93
N ALA A 246 16.47 -3.51 9.59
CA ALA A 246 15.59 -2.40 9.27
C ALA A 246 15.58 -1.37 10.42
N PRO A 247 15.60 -0.06 10.14
CA PRO A 247 15.66 0.96 11.18
C PRO A 247 14.43 0.88 12.09
N ILE A 248 14.70 1.08 13.38
CA ILE A 248 13.69 1.12 14.44
C ILE A 248 13.53 2.57 14.89
N ILE A 249 12.29 3.00 15.08
CA ILE A 249 11.95 4.25 15.76
C ILE A 249 10.97 3.97 16.89
N GLU A 250 11.27 4.53 18.07
CA GLU A 250 10.43 4.36 19.26
C GLU A 250 9.58 5.60 19.52
N VAL A 251 8.27 5.42 19.65
CA VAL A 251 7.33 6.48 19.98
C VAL A 251 6.89 6.28 21.43
N SER A 252 7.57 6.94 22.35
CA SER A 252 7.24 6.90 23.79
C SER A 252 5.87 7.52 24.06
N GLY A 253 4.99 6.80 24.76
CA GLY A 253 3.70 7.33 25.20
C GLY A 253 3.83 8.45 26.23
N ARG A 254 2.75 9.22 26.43
CA ARG A 254 2.60 10.05 27.64
C ARG A 254 2.22 9.10 28.79
N THR A 255 3.18 8.62 29.57
CA THR A 255 2.88 7.84 30.77
C THR A 255 2.33 8.76 31.86
N PHE A 256 1.02 8.73 32.09
CA PHE A 256 0.44 9.25 33.33
C PHE A 256 0.70 8.23 34.45
N PRO A 257 1.20 8.63 35.63
CA PRO A 257 1.47 7.70 36.71
C PRO A 257 0.15 7.15 37.30
N TRP A 258 -0.11 5.85 37.08
CA TRP A 258 -1.23 5.14 37.71
C TRP A 258 -0.74 4.48 39.01
N LYS A 259 -1.40 4.75 40.14
CA LYS A 259 -1.16 3.99 41.37
C LYS A 259 -1.94 2.69 41.31
N CYS A 260 -1.23 1.55 41.26
CA CYS A 260 -1.83 0.25 41.51
C CYS A 260 -2.11 0.11 43.01
N VAL A 261 -3.37 0.11 43.40
CA VAL A 261 -3.78 -0.18 44.78
C VAL A 261 -4.09 -1.67 44.86
N ILE A 262 -3.21 -2.42 45.53
CA ILE A 262 -3.44 -3.83 45.84
C ILE A 262 -4.24 -3.88 47.14
N ALA A 263 -5.47 -4.39 47.10
CA ALA A 263 -6.23 -4.68 48.30
C ALA A 263 -5.55 -5.84 49.05
N ARG A 264 -5.28 -5.65 50.34
CA ARG A 264 -4.79 -6.69 51.26
C ARG A 264 -5.95 -7.53 51.78
#